data_AF-A0A9P3KLY8-F1
#
_entry.id   AF-A0A9P3KLY8-F1
#
_cell.length_a   1.000
_cell.length_b   1.000
_cell.length_c   1.000
_cell.angle_alpha   90.00
_cell.angle_beta   90.00
_cell.angle_gamma   90.00
#
_symmetry.space_group_name_H-M   'P 1'
#
loop_
_entity.id
_entity.type
_entity.pdbx_description
1 polymer ?
#
loop_
_entity_poly.entity_id
_entity_poly.type
_entity_poly.pdbx_seq_one_letter_code
_entity_poly.pdbx_strand_id
1 'polypeptide(L)'
;MALACPSSVSFKSFQGLKASPAVSSQARISRSNVAFPAAASKRLVAVTAVAEAPAAAGPAVLPVLTIDGANSGKTAELNLRTARPETAKAVVHRAVVTYMQNKRAGTASTKTRAEVRGGGRKPMKQKGTGSARRGSQRTPLRPGGGVVFGPKPKDWTIKINRKERLLAVGTALQNAATANDGASFIVIEDVHDKVAAPKTKDFVAALRRWGVDYKNDHALLLTGEASENLILSTRNIENLKVVTPNALNIYDVLRADKLLVTESGLEYLNQRFGDDVLIFEDGEEEEEEEASDA
;
A
#
# COMPACT_ATOMS: atom_id res chain seq x y z
N MET A 1 -27.28 14.54 54.05
CA MET A 1 -26.78 14.92 55.39
C MET A 1 -25.40 14.34 55.57
N ALA A 2 -24.50 15.13 56.16
CA ALA A 2 -23.04 15.09 56.01
C ALA A 2 -22.35 13.78 56.43
N LEU A 3 -21.32 13.37 55.66
CA LEU A 3 -20.26 12.48 56.13
C LEU A 3 -18.99 13.31 56.30
N ALA A 4 -18.49 13.32 57.53
CA ALA A 4 -17.45 14.17 58.05
C ALA A 4 -16.04 13.69 57.66
N CYS A 5 -15.16 14.64 57.32
CA CYS A 5 -13.71 14.46 57.31
C CYS A 5 -13.17 14.31 58.74
N PRO A 6 -12.23 13.39 59.00
CA PRO A 6 -11.36 13.50 60.15
C PRO A 6 -10.06 14.24 59.79
N SER A 7 -9.76 15.18 60.66
CA SER A 7 -8.64 16.09 60.74
C SER A 7 -7.32 15.44 61.20
N SER A 8 -6.22 16.02 60.72
CA SER A 8 -4.95 16.29 61.44
C SER A 8 -4.24 15.15 62.18
N VAL A 9 -3.04 14.79 61.71
CA VAL A 9 -1.93 14.41 62.61
C VAL A 9 -0.63 15.06 62.14
N SER A 10 0.10 15.57 63.12
CA SER A 10 1.17 16.56 63.06
C SER A 10 2.55 16.08 62.60
N PHE A 11 3.27 17.04 62.03
CA PHE A 11 4.73 17.16 62.00
C PHE A 11 5.45 16.70 63.28
N LYS A 12 6.50 15.89 63.13
CA LYS A 12 7.66 15.90 64.03
C LYS A 12 8.94 15.91 63.18
N SER A 13 9.64 17.02 63.28
CA SER A 13 11.04 17.20 62.92
C SER A 13 11.94 16.41 63.85
N PHE A 14 13.01 15.79 63.33
CA PHE A 14 14.32 15.86 63.98
C PHE A 14 15.44 15.63 62.97
N GLN A 15 16.39 16.56 63.00
CA GLN A 15 17.58 16.63 62.18
C GLN A 15 18.61 15.56 62.57
N GLY A 16 19.49 15.19 61.65
CA GLY A 16 20.88 14.88 62.01
C GLY A 16 21.57 13.77 61.22
N LEU A 17 22.42 14.20 60.28
CA LEU A 17 23.83 13.77 60.17
C LEU A 17 24.15 12.33 59.73
N LYS A 18 24.51 12.15 58.44
CA LYS A 18 25.93 12.15 57.96
C LYS A 18 26.01 11.75 56.49
N ALA A 19 26.73 12.55 55.71
CA ALA A 19 27.19 12.25 54.37
C ALA A 19 28.54 11.52 54.42
N SER A 20 28.75 10.54 53.55
CA SER A 20 30.06 10.02 53.13
C SER A 20 29.93 9.01 51.97
N PRO A 21 31.00 8.76 51.20
CA PRO A 21 31.08 9.25 49.83
C PRO A 21 31.04 8.15 48.76
N ALA A 22 31.00 8.59 47.50
CA ALA A 22 31.19 7.77 46.32
C ALA A 22 32.49 6.96 46.40
N VAL A 23 32.37 5.64 46.21
CA VAL A 23 33.48 4.73 45.90
C VAL A 23 33.11 3.94 44.64
N SER A 24 34.05 4.00 43.71
CA SER A 24 34.12 3.36 42.41
C SER A 24 34.33 1.86 42.52
N SER A 25 33.95 1.13 41.44
CA SER A 25 34.39 -0.24 41.09
C SER A 25 33.84 -1.35 42.03
N GLN A 26 33.27 -2.48 41.60
CA GLN A 26 33.65 -3.43 40.54
C GLN A 26 32.49 -4.39 40.20
N ALA A 27 32.57 -4.99 39.00
CA ALA A 27 32.24 -6.38 38.65
C ALA A 27 30.95 -7.10 39.15
N ARG A 28 30.12 -7.45 38.16
CA ARG A 28 29.41 -8.75 37.92
C ARG A 28 29.23 -9.75 39.07
N ILE A 29 27.97 -10.13 39.31
CA ILE A 29 27.52 -11.51 39.61
C ILE A 29 26.12 -11.66 38.94
N SER A 30 25.97 -12.29 37.77
CA SER A 30 25.84 -13.72 37.46
C SER A 30 24.49 -14.38 37.86
N ARG A 31 23.79 -14.87 36.81
CA ARG A 31 22.88 -16.02 36.70
C ARG A 31 21.45 -15.90 37.28
N SER A 32 20.46 -15.92 36.40
CA SER A 32 19.71 -17.15 36.08
C SER A 32 18.70 -16.94 34.96
N ASN A 33 18.70 -17.88 34.01
CA ASN A 33 17.68 -18.04 32.99
C ASN A 33 16.32 -18.27 33.63
N VAL A 34 15.33 -17.47 33.25
CA VAL A 34 13.94 -17.94 33.19
C VAL A 34 13.38 -17.52 31.84
N ALA A 35 13.24 -18.52 30.98
CA ALA A 35 12.63 -18.43 29.68
C ALA A 35 11.12 -18.17 29.85
N PHE A 36 10.60 -17.16 29.16
CA PHE A 36 9.17 -17.05 28.88
C PHE A 36 8.91 -17.61 27.47
N PRO A 37 8.00 -18.58 27.30
CA PRO A 37 7.69 -19.14 26.00
C PRO A 37 6.82 -18.14 25.21
N ALA A 38 7.35 -17.61 24.10
CA ALA A 38 6.56 -16.87 23.14
C ALA A 38 5.71 -17.86 22.32
N ALA A 39 4.40 -17.69 22.40
CA ALA A 39 3.41 -18.46 21.67
C ALA A 39 3.64 -18.36 20.15
N ALA A 40 3.54 -19.51 19.49
CA ALA A 40 3.70 -19.67 18.05
C ALA A 40 2.62 -18.91 17.27
N SER A 41 3.02 -17.87 16.53
CA SER A 41 2.27 -17.35 15.39
C SER A 41 2.96 -17.83 14.11
N LYS A 42 2.26 -18.66 13.34
CA LYS A 42 2.74 -19.21 12.07
C LYS A 42 2.74 -18.13 10.98
N ARG A 43 3.77 -18.20 10.13
CA ARG A 43 4.02 -17.49 8.85
C ARG A 43 4.67 -16.11 8.94
N LEU A 44 5.98 -16.13 9.17
CA LEU A 44 6.92 -15.30 8.42
C LEU A 44 7.47 -16.19 7.30
N VAL A 45 7.11 -15.91 6.04
CA VAL A 45 7.88 -16.44 4.93
C VAL A 45 9.20 -15.69 4.93
N ALA A 46 10.28 -16.46 5.05
CA ALA A 46 11.63 -15.98 5.18
C ALA A 46 12.05 -15.13 3.98
N VAL A 47 12.55 -13.94 4.27
CA VAL A 47 13.45 -13.20 3.36
C VAL A 47 14.82 -13.83 3.52
N THR A 48 15.05 -14.96 2.85
CA THR A 48 16.38 -15.57 2.73
C THR A 48 16.53 -16.23 1.36
N ALA A 49 17.07 -15.47 0.42
CA ALA A 49 18.11 -15.91 -0.52
C ALA A 49 18.41 -14.76 -1.47
N VAL A 50 19.52 -14.06 -1.23
CA VAL A 50 20.30 -13.49 -2.32
C VAL A 50 20.92 -14.70 -3.01
N ALA A 51 20.31 -15.14 -4.09
CA ALA A 51 20.87 -16.13 -5.00
C ALA A 51 20.70 -15.58 -6.42
N GLU A 52 21.82 -15.59 -7.15
CA GLU A 52 22.12 -15.12 -8.50
C GLU A 52 21.06 -14.41 -9.33
N ALA A 53 21.49 -13.25 -9.84
CA ALA A 53 20.85 -12.49 -10.88
C ALA A 53 20.58 -13.35 -12.13
N PRO A 54 19.34 -13.41 -12.63
CA PRO A 54 19.13 -13.65 -14.04
C PRO A 54 19.34 -12.31 -14.78
N ALA A 55 20.41 -12.26 -15.57
CA ALA A 55 20.51 -11.35 -16.69
C ALA A 55 19.25 -11.54 -17.56
N ALA A 56 18.55 -10.44 -17.87
CA ALA A 56 17.37 -10.38 -18.74
C ALA A 56 16.45 -11.60 -18.60
N ALA A 57 15.48 -11.56 -17.67
CA ALA A 57 14.52 -12.65 -17.48
C ALA A 57 13.96 -13.08 -18.85
N GLY A 58 14.34 -14.29 -19.28
CA GLY A 58 13.95 -14.84 -20.58
C GLY A 58 12.44 -15.09 -20.67
N PRO A 59 11.94 -15.50 -21.85
CA PRO A 59 10.53 -15.87 -22.05
C PRO A 59 10.06 -16.81 -20.96
N ALA A 60 9.04 -16.41 -20.19
CA ALA A 60 8.41 -17.30 -19.23
C ALA A 60 7.37 -18.13 -19.98
N VAL A 61 7.57 -19.44 -19.97
CA VAL A 61 6.75 -20.42 -20.68
C VAL A 61 5.76 -21.02 -19.68
N LEU A 62 4.46 -20.77 -19.86
CA LEU A 62 3.43 -21.10 -18.89
C LEU A 62 2.36 -22.02 -19.49
N PRO A 63 1.88 -23.06 -18.75
CA PRO A 63 0.81 -23.92 -19.22
C PRO A 63 -0.54 -23.21 -19.12
N VAL A 64 -1.39 -23.40 -20.13
CA VAL A 64 -2.77 -22.91 -20.11
C VAL A 64 -3.70 -23.93 -19.47
N LEU A 65 -4.51 -23.47 -18.50
CA LEU A 65 -5.52 -24.27 -17.82
C LEU A 65 -6.92 -24.03 -18.39
N THR A 66 -7.67 -25.10 -18.59
CA THR A 66 -9.11 -25.05 -18.86
C THR A 66 -9.89 -24.80 -17.54
N ILE A 67 -11.18 -24.48 -17.62
CA ILE A 67 -12.07 -24.29 -16.46
C ILE A 67 -12.13 -25.51 -15.53
N ASP A 68 -11.89 -26.70 -16.06
CA ASP A 68 -11.89 -27.93 -15.28
C ASP A 68 -10.57 -28.18 -14.53
N GLY A 69 -9.58 -27.31 -14.70
CA GLY A 69 -8.24 -27.44 -14.11
C GLY A 69 -7.33 -28.41 -14.87
N ALA A 70 -7.77 -28.92 -16.02
CA ALA A 70 -6.93 -29.70 -16.92
C ALA A 70 -6.02 -28.79 -17.75
N ASN A 71 -4.81 -29.27 -18.07
CA ASN A 71 -3.91 -28.60 -19.00
C ASN A 71 -4.50 -28.71 -20.41
N SER A 72 -4.70 -27.59 -21.09
CA SER A 72 -5.28 -27.55 -22.45
C SER A 72 -4.28 -27.96 -23.54
N GLY A 73 -3.03 -28.25 -23.17
CA GLY A 73 -1.94 -28.61 -24.08
C GLY A 73 -1.32 -27.44 -24.84
N LYS A 74 -1.88 -26.22 -24.68
CA LYS A 74 -1.27 -24.99 -25.18
C LYS A 74 -0.26 -24.46 -24.19
N THR A 75 0.82 -23.92 -24.74
CA THR A 75 1.88 -23.26 -24.00
C THR A 75 1.87 -21.79 -24.38
N ALA A 76 1.82 -20.90 -23.40
CA ALA A 76 1.80 -19.47 -23.63
C ALA A 76 3.11 -18.83 -23.18
N GLU A 77 3.63 -17.92 -24.00
CA GLU A 77 4.89 -17.22 -23.74
C GLU A 77 4.62 -15.80 -23.24
N LEU A 78 5.28 -15.44 -22.14
CA LEU A 78 5.27 -14.09 -21.59
C LEU A 78 6.64 -13.44 -21.80
N ASN A 79 6.67 -12.43 -22.67
CA ASN A 79 7.87 -11.66 -23.03
C ASN A 79 7.64 -10.19 -22.69
N LEU A 80 8.10 -9.76 -21.51
CA LEU A 80 7.93 -8.39 -21.04
C LEU A 80 9.26 -7.67 -20.90
N ARG A 81 9.24 -6.37 -21.20
CA ARG A 81 10.35 -5.47 -20.93
C ARG A 81 10.60 -5.36 -19.43
N THR A 82 11.76 -5.84 -19.01
CA THR A 82 12.15 -5.85 -17.59
C THR A 82 13.24 -4.84 -17.26
N ALA A 83 13.22 -4.36 -16.02
CA ALA A 83 14.33 -3.60 -15.46
C ALA A 83 15.52 -4.53 -15.19
N ARG A 84 16.74 -3.96 -15.21
CA ARG A 84 17.95 -4.69 -14.83
C ARG A 84 17.82 -5.19 -13.38
N PRO A 85 18.39 -6.36 -13.04
CA PRO A 85 18.21 -6.98 -11.72
C PRO A 85 18.67 -6.05 -10.57
N GLU A 86 19.72 -5.26 -10.79
CA GLU A 86 20.23 -4.30 -9.81
C GLU A 86 19.26 -3.15 -9.51
N THR A 87 18.50 -2.68 -10.51
CA THR A 87 17.61 -1.51 -10.39
C THR A 87 16.13 -1.88 -10.24
N ALA A 88 15.75 -3.13 -10.52
CA ALA A 88 14.38 -3.62 -10.51
C ALA A 88 13.62 -3.26 -9.21
N LYS A 89 14.23 -3.52 -8.05
CA LYS A 89 13.61 -3.22 -6.75
C LYS A 89 13.35 -1.73 -6.56
N ALA A 90 14.27 -0.87 -6.99
CA ALA A 90 14.14 0.58 -6.84
C ALA A 90 13.04 1.15 -7.73
N VAL A 91 12.96 0.69 -8.98
CA VAL A 91 11.93 1.10 -9.95
C VAL A 91 10.53 0.71 -9.47
N VAL A 92 10.37 -0.54 -9.03
CA VAL A 92 9.09 -1.04 -8.48
C VAL A 92 8.71 -0.29 -7.20
N HIS A 93 9.64 -0.12 -6.26
CA HIS A 93 9.40 0.63 -5.02
C HIS A 93 8.93 2.06 -5.30
N ARG A 94 9.62 2.78 -6.21
CA ARG A 94 9.27 4.16 -6.55
C ARG A 94 7.86 4.25 -7.14
N ALA A 95 7.50 3.33 -8.04
CA ALA A 95 6.17 3.30 -8.62
C ALA A 95 5.07 3.03 -7.57
N VAL A 96 5.31 2.12 -6.62
CA VAL A 96 4.36 1.82 -5.53
C VAL A 96 4.20 3.00 -4.57
N VAL A 97 5.30 3.60 -4.13
CA VAL A 97 5.27 4.78 -3.25
C VAL A 97 4.50 5.92 -3.91
N THR A 98 4.77 6.17 -5.21
CA THR A 98 4.06 7.20 -5.97
C THR A 98 2.57 6.89 -6.07
N TYR A 99 2.19 5.64 -6.36
CA TYR A 99 0.78 5.22 -6.39
C TYR A 99 0.07 5.46 -5.05
N MET A 100 0.67 5.01 -3.95
CA MET A 100 0.11 5.18 -2.60
C MET A 100 -0.01 6.66 -2.21
N GLN A 101 1.00 7.46 -2.56
CA GLN A 101 1.00 8.87 -2.27
C GLN A 101 -0.07 9.63 -3.07
N ASN A 102 -0.23 9.32 -4.35
CA ASN A 102 -1.25 9.95 -5.21
C ASN A 102 -2.67 9.54 -4.81
N LYS A 103 -2.85 8.35 -4.22
CA LYS A 103 -4.14 7.90 -3.67
C LYS A 103 -4.56 8.67 -2.41
N ARG A 104 -3.64 9.41 -1.78
CA ARG A 104 -3.90 10.11 -0.52
C ARG A 104 -4.72 11.38 -0.74
N ALA A 105 -5.90 11.45 -0.12
CA ALA A 105 -6.67 12.69 -0.03
C ALA A 105 -6.11 13.61 1.08
N GLY A 106 -5.69 14.82 0.72
CA GLY A 106 -5.21 15.82 1.67
C GLY A 106 -6.35 16.66 2.26
N THR A 107 -7.25 16.06 3.02
CA THR A 107 -8.43 16.75 3.61
C THR A 107 -8.18 17.34 5.00
N ALA A 108 -7.03 17.03 5.61
CA ALA A 108 -6.71 17.49 6.96
C ALA A 108 -6.53 19.01 6.99
N SER A 109 -7.31 19.68 7.84
CA SER A 109 -7.29 21.13 8.00
C SER A 109 -7.31 21.53 9.47
N THR A 110 -6.51 22.54 9.80
CA THR A 110 -6.49 23.20 11.11
C THR A 110 -6.69 24.69 10.95
N LYS A 111 -7.27 25.32 11.97
CA LYS A 111 -7.48 26.77 11.97
C LYS A 111 -6.22 27.49 12.38
N THR A 112 -5.74 28.37 11.52
CA THR A 112 -4.63 29.28 11.86
C THR A 112 -5.12 30.36 12.82
N ARG A 113 -4.19 31.13 13.40
CA ARG A 113 -4.52 32.29 14.25
C ARG A 113 -5.50 33.26 13.54
N ALA A 114 -5.44 33.38 12.23
CA ALA A 114 -6.31 34.28 11.46
C ALA A 114 -7.74 33.74 11.30
N GLU A 115 -7.90 32.42 11.24
CA GLU A 115 -9.19 31.75 10.96
C GLU A 115 -10.00 31.45 12.23
N VAL A 116 -9.37 31.43 13.41
CA VAL A 116 -10.06 31.19 14.68
C VAL A 116 -11.02 32.35 15.01
N ARG A 117 -12.24 32.05 15.47
CA ARG A 117 -13.25 33.07 15.84
C ARG A 117 -12.82 33.90 17.06
N GLY A 118 -13.19 35.19 17.06
CA GLY A 118 -13.04 36.11 18.20
C GLY A 118 -11.61 36.67 18.41
N GLY A 119 -11.42 37.97 18.59
CA GLY A 119 -10.09 38.59 18.61
C GLY A 119 -10.19 40.04 18.17
N GLY A 120 -9.12 40.60 17.57
CA GLY A 120 -9.10 41.98 17.06
C GLY A 120 -8.86 43.05 18.14
N ARG A 121 -9.47 42.90 19.32
CA ARG A 121 -9.20 43.76 20.47
C ARG A 121 -8.14 43.15 21.38
N LYS A 122 -7.20 44.00 21.83
CA LYS A 122 -6.18 43.62 22.81
C LYS A 122 -6.84 43.25 24.15
N PRO A 123 -6.53 42.08 24.76
CA PRO A 123 -7.25 41.62 25.96
C PRO A 123 -6.98 42.45 27.22
N MET A 124 -5.77 43.00 27.35
CA MET A 124 -5.35 43.80 28.51
C MET A 124 -4.39 44.92 28.10
N LYS A 125 -4.19 45.90 28.97
CA LYS A 125 -3.24 47.00 28.75
C LYS A 125 -1.80 46.46 28.63
N GLN A 126 -0.92 47.20 27.94
CA GLN A 126 0.46 46.75 27.68
C GLN A 126 1.32 46.63 28.96
N LYS A 127 1.00 47.42 29.98
CA LYS A 127 1.70 47.52 31.27
C LYS A 127 0.68 47.74 32.40
N GLY A 128 1.10 47.53 33.64
CA GLY A 128 0.29 47.76 34.85
C GLY A 128 -0.51 46.56 35.34
N THR A 129 -0.51 45.43 34.62
CA THR A 129 -1.32 44.24 34.97
C THR A 129 -0.56 43.14 35.71
N GLY A 130 0.77 43.25 35.87
CA GLY A 130 1.63 42.21 36.48
C GLY A 130 1.72 40.87 35.71
N SER A 131 0.93 40.70 34.65
CA SER A 131 0.85 39.50 33.82
C SER A 131 1.77 39.55 32.59
N ALA A 132 2.08 38.39 32.01
CA ALA A 132 2.76 38.30 30.72
C ALA A 132 2.00 39.07 29.62
N ARG A 133 2.74 39.73 28.72
CA ARG A 133 2.17 40.55 27.64
C ARG A 133 1.34 39.71 26.68
N ARG A 134 0.13 40.18 26.32
CA ARG A 134 -0.77 39.49 25.40
C ARG A 134 -1.28 40.41 24.30
N GLY A 135 -1.03 40.01 23.05
CA GLY A 135 -1.51 40.73 21.86
C GLY A 135 -2.93 40.35 21.44
N SER A 136 -3.28 39.06 21.50
CA SER A 136 -4.56 38.54 21.03
C SER A 136 -5.00 37.32 21.85
N GLN A 137 -6.31 37.07 21.90
CA GLN A 137 -6.87 35.85 22.49
C GLN A 137 -6.66 34.61 21.60
N ARG A 138 -6.55 34.79 20.27
CA ARG A 138 -6.36 33.73 19.27
C ARG A 138 -4.94 33.14 19.24
N THR A 139 -4.07 33.49 20.19
CA THR A 139 -2.66 33.11 20.14
C THR A 139 -2.49 31.58 20.33
N PRO A 140 -1.62 30.91 19.55
CA PRO A 140 -1.27 29.49 19.72
C PRO A 140 -0.77 29.15 21.13
N LEU A 141 -0.21 30.13 21.84
CA LEU A 141 0.28 29.96 23.21
C LEU A 141 -0.86 29.72 24.23
N ARG A 142 -2.12 29.90 23.83
CA ARG A 142 -3.28 29.67 24.68
C ARG A 142 -4.11 28.49 24.16
N PRO A 143 -4.75 27.73 25.07
CA PRO A 143 -5.77 26.77 24.67
C PRO A 143 -6.92 27.50 23.97
N GLY A 144 -7.43 26.92 22.88
CA GLY A 144 -8.45 27.54 22.03
C GLY A 144 -7.91 28.57 21.02
N GLY A 145 -6.60 28.83 20.99
CA GLY A 145 -5.94 29.61 19.95
C GLY A 145 -5.75 28.84 18.64
N GLY A 146 -5.28 29.52 17.60
CA GLY A 146 -4.98 28.87 16.31
C GLY A 146 -3.66 28.10 16.33
N VAL A 147 -3.52 27.10 15.46
CA VAL A 147 -2.29 26.30 15.31
C VAL A 147 -1.36 26.97 14.29
N VAL A 148 -0.05 27.01 14.55
CA VAL A 148 0.93 27.68 13.67
C VAL A 148 1.30 26.81 12.46
N PHE A 149 1.79 25.59 12.71
CA PHE A 149 2.21 24.65 11.67
C PHE A 149 1.31 23.41 11.68
N GLY A 150 0.00 23.65 11.64
CA GLY A 150 -0.97 22.57 11.52
C GLY A 150 -1.19 22.16 10.06
N PRO A 151 -1.78 20.99 9.81
CA PRO A 151 -2.08 20.54 8.46
C PRO A 151 -3.08 21.48 7.78
N LYS A 152 -2.88 21.65 6.48
CA LYS A 152 -3.78 22.34 5.55
C LYS A 152 -4.15 21.41 4.42
N PRO A 153 -5.36 21.57 3.83
CA PRO A 153 -5.72 20.83 2.65
C PRO A 153 -4.70 21.08 1.55
N LYS A 154 -4.20 20.02 0.94
CA LYS A 154 -3.19 20.10 -0.11
C LYS A 154 -3.22 18.86 -0.97
N ASP A 155 -2.75 19.01 -2.19
CA ASP A 155 -2.60 17.90 -3.12
C ASP A 155 -1.25 17.21 -2.87
N TRP A 156 -1.28 15.88 -2.78
CA TRP A 156 -0.10 15.05 -2.52
C TRP A 156 0.52 14.50 -3.81
N THR A 157 -0.06 14.82 -4.97
CA THR A 157 0.28 14.26 -6.27
C THR A 157 1.74 14.48 -6.63
N ILE A 158 2.44 13.39 -6.94
CA ILE A 158 3.81 13.37 -7.48
C ILE A 158 3.77 12.77 -8.88
N LYS A 159 4.51 13.40 -9.81
CA LYS A 159 4.71 12.91 -11.18
C LYS A 159 5.79 11.82 -11.22
N ILE A 160 5.51 10.75 -11.95
CA ILE A 160 6.46 9.71 -12.37
C ILE A 160 6.45 9.62 -13.90
N ASN A 161 7.60 9.33 -14.50
CA ASN A 161 7.71 9.20 -15.95
C ASN A 161 6.84 8.03 -16.45
N ARG A 162 6.13 8.20 -17.57
CA ARG A 162 5.26 7.17 -18.16
C ARG A 162 6.03 5.87 -18.43
N LYS A 163 7.21 5.98 -19.04
CA LYS A 163 8.11 4.85 -19.35
C LYS A 163 8.59 4.10 -18.10
N GLU A 164 8.90 4.82 -17.03
CA GLU A 164 9.32 4.23 -15.76
C GLU A 164 8.17 3.48 -15.07
N ARG A 165 6.95 4.04 -15.12
CA ARG A 165 5.76 3.37 -14.60
C ARG A 165 5.44 2.08 -15.35
N LEU A 166 5.53 2.11 -16.69
CA LEU A 166 5.31 0.91 -17.52
C LEU A 166 6.38 -0.15 -17.24
N LEU A 167 7.65 0.24 -17.15
CA LEU A 167 8.76 -0.65 -16.80
C LEU A 167 8.55 -1.31 -15.42
N ALA A 168 8.04 -0.56 -14.44
CA ALA A 168 7.76 -1.08 -13.11
C ALA A 168 6.66 -2.17 -13.13
N VAL A 169 5.61 -1.98 -13.94
CA VAL A 169 4.53 -2.97 -14.11
C VAL A 169 5.05 -4.22 -14.83
N GLY A 170 5.77 -4.07 -15.94
CA GLY A 170 6.37 -5.20 -16.67
C GLY A 170 7.32 -6.01 -15.80
N THR A 171 8.16 -5.32 -15.00
CA THR A 171 9.07 -5.97 -14.03
C THR A 171 8.29 -6.73 -12.94
N ALA A 172 7.19 -6.16 -12.43
CA ALA A 172 6.37 -6.84 -11.42
C ALA A 172 5.68 -8.09 -11.97
N LEU A 173 5.15 -8.04 -13.19
CA LEU A 173 4.50 -9.17 -13.86
C LEU A 173 5.50 -10.28 -14.19
N GLN A 174 6.67 -9.95 -14.75
CA GLN A 174 7.71 -10.95 -15.03
C GLN A 174 8.21 -11.62 -13.76
N ASN A 175 8.39 -10.84 -12.68
CA ASN A 175 8.77 -11.40 -11.38
C ASN A 175 7.68 -12.34 -10.84
N ALA A 176 6.40 -12.03 -11.03
CA ALA A 176 5.31 -12.89 -10.59
C ALA A 176 5.20 -14.19 -11.42
N ALA A 177 5.59 -14.16 -12.69
CA ALA A 177 5.65 -15.33 -13.57
C ALA A 177 6.86 -16.22 -13.30
N THR A 178 8.00 -15.64 -12.91
CA THR A 178 9.25 -16.38 -12.64
C THR A 178 9.37 -16.85 -11.20
N ALA A 179 8.76 -16.14 -10.24
CA ALA A 179 8.78 -16.51 -8.84
C ALA A 179 7.99 -17.81 -8.57
N ASN A 180 8.46 -18.60 -7.61
CA ASN A 180 7.84 -19.85 -7.16
C ASN A 180 7.57 -20.85 -8.31
N ASP A 181 8.47 -20.93 -9.29
CA ASP A 181 8.38 -21.82 -10.45
C ASP A 181 7.09 -21.63 -11.28
N GLY A 182 6.56 -20.40 -11.33
CA GLY A 182 5.32 -20.08 -12.06
C GLY A 182 4.04 -20.42 -11.30
N ALA A 183 4.12 -20.94 -10.07
CA ALA A 183 2.93 -21.31 -9.30
C ALA A 183 2.04 -20.11 -8.89
N SER A 184 2.58 -18.89 -8.93
CA SER A 184 1.83 -17.65 -8.69
C SER A 184 1.14 -17.12 -9.95
N PHE A 185 1.52 -17.54 -11.15
CA PHE A 185 0.98 -17.02 -12.40
C PHE A 185 0.32 -18.14 -13.20
N ILE A 186 -1.00 -18.09 -13.28
CA ILE A 186 -1.83 -19.13 -13.88
C ILE A 186 -2.50 -18.54 -15.12
N VAL A 187 -2.24 -19.15 -16.27
CA VAL A 187 -2.92 -18.79 -17.52
C VAL A 187 -4.18 -19.63 -17.66
N ILE A 188 -5.30 -18.99 -17.98
CA ILE A 188 -6.62 -19.62 -18.12
C ILE A 188 -7.12 -19.38 -19.54
N GLU A 189 -7.84 -20.34 -20.10
CA GLU A 189 -8.70 -20.09 -21.27
C GLU A 189 -9.72 -18.98 -20.98
N ASP A 190 -10.17 -18.30 -22.04
CA ASP A 190 -11.14 -17.21 -21.89
C ASP A 190 -12.41 -17.67 -21.16
N VAL A 191 -12.70 -16.96 -20.07
CA VAL A 191 -13.80 -17.26 -19.14
C VAL A 191 -15.11 -16.58 -19.58
N HIS A 192 -15.03 -15.65 -20.53
CA HIS A 192 -16.13 -14.76 -20.95
C HIS A 192 -17.38 -15.50 -21.40
N ASP A 193 -17.22 -16.47 -22.30
CA ASP A 193 -18.35 -17.18 -22.92
C ASP A 193 -18.91 -18.30 -22.04
N LYS A 194 -18.15 -18.73 -21.03
CA LYS A 194 -18.48 -19.92 -20.21
C LYS A 194 -19.32 -19.57 -18.97
N VAL A 195 -19.44 -18.29 -18.61
CA VAL A 195 -20.30 -17.81 -17.50
C VAL A 195 -21.65 -17.32 -18.04
N ALA A 196 -22.53 -18.27 -18.38
CA ALA A 196 -23.86 -17.96 -18.92
C ALA A 196 -24.81 -17.32 -17.88
N ALA A 197 -24.62 -17.60 -16.58
CA ALA A 197 -25.45 -17.05 -15.50
C ALA A 197 -24.58 -16.53 -14.34
N PRO A 198 -24.96 -15.41 -13.68
CA PRO A 198 -24.18 -14.84 -12.59
C PRO A 198 -24.32 -15.69 -11.32
N LYS A 199 -23.39 -16.62 -11.09
CA LYS A 199 -23.38 -17.54 -9.95
C LYS A 199 -22.01 -17.56 -9.26
N THR A 200 -21.94 -16.97 -8.07
CA THR A 200 -20.74 -16.91 -7.23
C THR A 200 -20.26 -18.30 -6.80
N LYS A 201 -21.18 -19.23 -6.50
CA LYS A 201 -20.85 -20.60 -6.07
C LYS A 201 -20.06 -21.36 -7.13
N ASP A 202 -20.46 -21.22 -8.39
CA ASP A 202 -19.84 -21.92 -9.52
C ASP A 202 -18.45 -21.33 -9.77
N PHE A 203 -18.31 -20.01 -9.65
CA PHE A 203 -17.02 -19.33 -9.75
C PHE A 203 -16.05 -19.75 -8.63
N VAL A 204 -16.52 -19.85 -7.38
CA VAL A 204 -15.71 -20.35 -6.26
C VAL A 204 -15.28 -21.80 -6.48
N ALA A 205 -16.11 -22.63 -7.11
CA ALA A 205 -15.73 -23.99 -7.47
C ALA A 205 -14.61 -23.99 -8.53
N ALA A 206 -14.67 -23.10 -9.53
CA ALA A 206 -13.61 -22.95 -10.53
C ALA A 206 -12.28 -22.47 -9.91
N LEU A 207 -12.31 -21.46 -9.03
CA LEU A 207 -11.11 -20.98 -8.31
C LEU A 207 -10.40 -22.10 -7.55
N ARG A 208 -11.17 -22.97 -6.88
CA ARG A 208 -10.60 -24.12 -6.14
C ARG A 208 -9.95 -25.14 -7.07
N ARG A 209 -10.48 -25.33 -8.29
CA ARG A 209 -9.88 -26.22 -9.30
C ARG A 209 -8.54 -25.67 -9.81
N TRP A 210 -8.43 -24.35 -9.93
CA TRP A 210 -7.18 -23.67 -10.28
C TRP A 210 -6.18 -23.58 -9.12
N GLY A 211 -6.49 -24.17 -7.96
CA GLY A 211 -5.59 -24.15 -6.79
C GLY A 211 -5.53 -22.79 -6.08
N VAL A 212 -6.54 -21.95 -6.24
CA VAL A 212 -6.65 -20.65 -5.58
C VAL A 212 -7.56 -20.77 -4.36
N ASP A 213 -6.99 -20.58 -3.17
CA ASP A 213 -7.74 -20.57 -1.93
C ASP A 213 -8.30 -19.16 -1.66
N TYR A 214 -9.52 -18.90 -2.13
CA TYR A 214 -10.22 -17.61 -2.00
C TYR A 214 -10.30 -17.00 -0.59
N LYS A 215 -10.02 -17.77 0.47
CA LYS A 215 -10.01 -17.28 1.87
C LYS A 215 -8.66 -16.76 2.33
N ASN A 216 -7.57 -17.38 1.86
CA ASN A 216 -6.22 -17.11 2.37
C ASN A 216 -5.40 -16.31 1.36
N ASP A 217 -5.66 -16.51 0.08
CA ASP A 217 -4.86 -15.96 -1.00
C ASP A 217 -5.57 -14.75 -1.62
N HIS A 218 -4.80 -13.70 -1.89
CA HIS A 218 -5.27 -12.60 -2.72
C HIS A 218 -5.12 -12.96 -4.20
N ALA A 219 -6.23 -13.00 -4.92
CA ALA A 219 -6.26 -13.36 -6.32
C ALA A 219 -6.59 -12.15 -7.20
N LEU A 220 -5.83 -11.96 -8.28
CA LEU A 220 -6.11 -10.97 -9.32
C LEU A 220 -6.45 -11.71 -10.61
N LEU A 221 -7.66 -11.53 -11.11
CA LEU A 221 -8.08 -12.01 -12.43
C LEU A 221 -7.93 -10.88 -13.45
N LEU A 222 -7.03 -11.07 -14.40
CA LEU A 222 -6.86 -10.23 -15.57
C LEU A 222 -7.59 -10.85 -16.75
N THR A 223 -8.51 -10.10 -17.32
CA THR A 223 -9.41 -10.58 -18.37
C THR A 223 -9.53 -9.52 -19.47
N GLY A 224 -9.51 -9.92 -20.75
CA GLY A 224 -9.61 -8.97 -21.86
C GLY A 224 -10.87 -8.10 -21.79
N GLU A 225 -12.04 -8.75 -21.69
CA GLU A 225 -13.35 -8.07 -21.73
C GLU A 225 -14.23 -8.43 -20.53
N ALA A 226 -14.27 -7.63 -19.47
CA ALA A 226 -15.05 -7.99 -18.29
C ALA A 226 -16.58 -8.04 -18.57
N SER A 227 -17.14 -9.24 -18.76
CA SER A 227 -18.58 -9.45 -18.92
C SER A 227 -19.33 -9.15 -17.62
N GLU A 228 -20.55 -8.62 -17.73
CA GLU A 228 -21.36 -8.25 -16.56
C GLU A 228 -21.60 -9.45 -15.62
N ASN A 229 -21.86 -10.63 -16.21
CA ASN A 229 -22.03 -11.87 -15.46
C ASN A 229 -20.78 -12.24 -14.64
N LEU A 230 -19.59 -12.04 -15.20
CA LEU A 230 -18.32 -12.28 -14.50
C LEU A 230 -18.14 -11.31 -13.34
N ILE A 231 -18.39 -10.01 -13.57
CA ILE A 231 -18.27 -8.97 -12.52
C ILE A 231 -19.24 -9.26 -11.37
N LEU A 232 -20.50 -9.58 -11.68
CA LEU A 232 -21.52 -9.90 -10.66
C LEU A 232 -21.17 -11.17 -9.87
N SER A 233 -20.57 -12.16 -10.53
CA SER A 233 -20.17 -13.43 -9.89
C SER A 233 -18.92 -13.30 -9.01
N THR A 234 -18.11 -12.25 -9.21
CA THR A 234 -16.80 -12.11 -8.56
C THR A 234 -16.76 -11.01 -7.50
N ARG A 235 -17.53 -9.92 -7.66
CA ARG A 235 -17.48 -8.73 -6.78
C ARG A 235 -17.74 -8.99 -5.29
N ASN A 236 -18.40 -10.10 -4.96
CA ASN A 236 -18.72 -10.46 -3.57
C ASN A 236 -17.59 -11.23 -2.86
N ILE A 237 -16.52 -11.58 -3.58
CA ILE A 237 -15.36 -12.29 -3.02
C ILE A 237 -14.32 -11.23 -2.64
N GLU A 238 -14.11 -11.02 -1.33
CA GLU A 238 -13.25 -9.94 -0.81
C GLU A 238 -11.78 -10.02 -1.30
N ASN A 239 -11.25 -11.24 -1.39
CA ASN A 239 -9.86 -11.47 -1.75
C ASN A 239 -9.62 -11.57 -3.27
N LEU A 240 -10.67 -11.43 -4.09
CA LEU A 240 -10.57 -11.51 -5.53
C LEU A 240 -10.82 -10.13 -6.15
N LYS A 241 -9.93 -9.70 -7.04
CA LYS A 241 -10.15 -8.52 -7.86
C LYS A 241 -10.16 -8.91 -9.33
N VAL A 242 -11.19 -8.51 -10.06
CA VAL A 242 -11.23 -8.61 -11.52
C VAL A 242 -10.82 -7.28 -12.11
N VAL A 243 -9.87 -7.28 -13.03
CA VAL A 243 -9.31 -6.08 -13.64
C VAL A 243 -9.18 -6.30 -15.14
N THR A 244 -9.49 -5.26 -15.91
CA THR A 244 -9.19 -5.23 -17.35
C THR A 244 -7.77 -4.70 -17.57
N PRO A 245 -7.11 -5.03 -18.70
CA PRO A 245 -5.73 -4.61 -18.94
C PRO A 245 -5.51 -3.09 -18.92
N ASN A 246 -6.54 -2.31 -19.25
CA ASN A 246 -6.51 -0.86 -19.18
C ASN A 246 -6.44 -0.32 -17.74
N ALA A 247 -7.10 -0.99 -16.79
CA ALA A 247 -7.21 -0.58 -15.39
C ALA A 247 -6.15 -1.24 -14.47
N LEU A 248 -5.16 -1.92 -15.04
CA LEU A 248 -4.13 -2.64 -14.30
C LEU A 248 -3.20 -1.69 -13.55
N ASN A 249 -3.10 -1.87 -12.22
CA ASN A 249 -2.21 -1.10 -11.36
C ASN A 249 -1.09 -1.97 -10.78
N ILE A 250 0.08 -1.36 -10.56
CA ILE A 250 1.22 -2.03 -9.92
C ILE A 250 0.89 -2.54 -8.50
N TYR A 251 0.05 -1.80 -7.76
CA TYR A 251 -0.32 -2.18 -6.39
C TYR A 251 -1.17 -3.45 -6.35
N ASP A 252 -2.07 -3.62 -7.32
CA ASP A 252 -2.93 -4.80 -7.39
C ASP A 252 -2.11 -6.05 -7.76
N VAL A 253 -1.15 -5.91 -8.68
CA VAL A 253 -0.23 -6.98 -9.08
C VAL A 253 0.63 -7.45 -7.91
N LEU A 254 1.20 -6.53 -7.13
CA LEU A 254 2.05 -6.87 -5.98
C LEU A 254 1.28 -7.35 -4.76
N ARG A 255 0.00 -7.00 -4.63
CA ARG A 255 -0.86 -7.45 -3.55
C ARG A 255 -1.33 -8.89 -3.76
N ALA A 256 -1.41 -9.34 -5.01
CA ALA A 256 -1.91 -10.65 -5.36
C ALA A 256 -0.85 -11.74 -5.10
N ASP A 257 -1.26 -12.79 -4.39
CA ASP A 257 -0.48 -14.02 -4.23
C ASP A 257 -0.62 -14.92 -5.46
N LYS A 258 -1.80 -14.87 -6.11
CA LYS A 258 -2.15 -15.61 -7.33
C LYS A 258 -2.65 -14.65 -8.41
N LEU A 259 -1.98 -14.65 -9.55
CA LEU A 259 -2.36 -13.95 -10.77
C LEU A 259 -3.01 -14.95 -11.72
N LEU A 260 -4.27 -14.72 -12.06
CA LEU A 260 -5.03 -15.46 -13.06
C LEU A 260 -5.12 -14.58 -14.30
N VAL A 261 -4.61 -15.03 -15.44
CA VAL A 261 -4.60 -14.24 -16.67
C VAL A 261 -5.26 -15.04 -17.79
N THR A 262 -6.22 -14.45 -18.49
CA THR A 262 -6.83 -15.09 -19.67
C THR A 262 -5.90 -15.06 -20.89
N GLU A 263 -6.09 -15.95 -21.86
CA GLU A 263 -5.36 -15.93 -23.15
C GLU A 263 -5.41 -14.52 -23.79
N SER A 264 -6.61 -13.95 -23.91
CA SER A 264 -6.83 -12.58 -24.40
C SER A 264 -6.08 -11.51 -23.60
N GLY A 265 -6.04 -11.66 -22.26
CA GLY A 265 -5.32 -10.74 -21.38
C GLY A 265 -3.81 -10.83 -21.56
N LEU A 266 -3.30 -12.04 -21.81
CA LEU A 266 -1.88 -12.30 -22.01
C LEU A 266 -1.37 -11.70 -23.33
N GLU A 267 -2.12 -11.85 -24.41
CA GLU A 267 -1.81 -11.23 -25.71
C GLU A 267 -1.70 -9.70 -25.58
N TYR A 268 -2.67 -9.09 -24.88
CA TYR A 268 -2.63 -7.66 -24.62
C TYR A 268 -1.42 -7.24 -23.78
N LEU A 269 -1.04 -8.02 -22.75
CA LEU A 269 0.13 -7.73 -21.93
C LEU A 269 1.42 -7.76 -22.78
N ASN A 270 1.57 -8.76 -23.64
CA ASN A 270 2.71 -8.85 -24.56
C ASN A 270 2.74 -7.67 -25.54
N GLN A 271 1.59 -7.25 -26.06
CA GLN A 271 1.51 -6.09 -26.95
C GLN A 271 1.88 -4.77 -26.24
N ARG A 272 1.41 -4.57 -25.00
CA ARG A 272 1.59 -3.30 -24.27
C ARG A 272 2.94 -3.17 -23.58
N PHE A 273 3.50 -4.27 -23.10
CA PHE A 273 4.70 -4.30 -22.27
C PHE A 273 5.87 -5.06 -22.91
N GLY A 274 5.71 -5.58 -24.14
CA GLY A 274 6.78 -6.25 -24.88
C GLY A 274 7.94 -5.31 -25.25
N ASP A 275 9.00 -5.89 -25.81
CA ASP A 275 10.18 -5.13 -26.22
C ASP A 275 9.94 -4.27 -27.46
N ASP A 276 8.99 -4.69 -28.31
CA ASP A 276 8.63 -4.05 -29.59
C ASP A 276 7.61 -2.92 -29.46
N VAL A 277 7.46 -2.32 -28.26
CA VAL A 277 6.59 -1.15 -28.10
C VAL A 277 7.18 0.00 -28.92
N LEU A 278 6.66 0.12 -30.15
CA LEU A 278 6.64 1.35 -30.92
C LEU A 278 6.15 2.42 -29.96
N ILE A 279 7.05 3.36 -29.70
CA ILE A 279 6.71 4.61 -29.04
C ILE A 279 5.63 5.20 -29.94
N PHE A 280 4.35 5.05 -29.57
CA PHE A 280 3.33 5.97 -30.03
C PHE A 280 3.85 7.33 -29.59
N GLU A 281 4.34 8.09 -30.56
CA GLU A 281 4.58 9.51 -30.43
C GLU A 281 3.21 10.12 -30.12
N ASP A 282 2.90 10.26 -28.82
CA ASP A 282 1.78 11.08 -28.38
C ASP A 282 2.16 12.54 -28.73
N GLY A 283 1.85 12.95 -29.96
CA GLY A 283 2.15 14.26 -30.51
C GLY A 283 0.97 14.96 -31.17
N GLU A 284 -0.20 14.34 -31.33
CA GLU A 284 -1.27 14.93 -32.17
C GLU A 284 -2.70 14.87 -31.61
N GLU A 285 -2.94 14.45 -30.35
CA GLU A 285 -4.32 14.43 -29.81
C GLU A 285 -4.65 15.58 -28.82
N GLU A 286 -3.72 16.50 -28.53
CA GLU A 286 -4.01 17.66 -27.66
C GLU A 286 -4.52 18.90 -28.43
N GLU A 287 -4.54 18.91 -29.77
CA GLU A 287 -4.96 20.10 -30.56
C GLU A 287 -6.46 20.15 -30.92
N GLU A 288 -7.23 19.05 -30.79
CA GLU A 288 -8.64 19.07 -31.20
C GLU A 288 -9.62 19.56 -30.11
N GLU A 289 -9.22 19.58 -28.83
CA GLU A 289 -10.09 20.11 -27.76
C GLU A 289 -10.06 21.64 -27.67
N GLU A 290 -8.97 22.32 -28.03
CA GLU A 290 -8.91 23.79 -27.99
C GLU A 290 -9.60 24.49 -29.18
N ALA A 291 -9.91 23.77 -30.27
CA ALA A 291 -10.61 24.33 -31.43
C ALA A 291 -12.14 24.36 -31.29
N SER A 292 -12.71 23.72 -30.25
CA SER A 292 -14.16 23.62 -30.06
C SER A 292 -14.73 24.62 -29.03
N ASP A 293 -13.87 25.29 -28.27
CA ASP A 293 -14.24 26.28 -27.24
C ASP A 293 -13.76 27.73 -27.55
N ALA A 294 -13.44 28.03 -28.82
CA ALA A 294 -13.10 29.38 -29.31
C ALA A 294 -14.17 29.97 -30.26
#